data_AF-A0A352KC51-F1
#
_entry.id   AF-A0A352KC51-F1
#
_cell.length_a   1.000
_cell.length_b   1.000
_cell.length_c   1.000
_cell.angle_alpha   90.00
_cell.angle_beta   90.00
_cell.angle_gamma   90.00
#
_symmetry.space_group_name_H-M   'P 1'
#
loop_
_entity.id
_entity.type
_entity.pdbx_description
1 polymer ?
#
loop_
_entity_poly.entity_id
_entity_poly.type
_entity_poly.pdbx_seq_one_letter_code
_entity_poly.pdbx_strand_id
1 'polypeptide(L)'
;MNYIDAREAPLRNNGLIKLHGAEAFAGMRAAGRLAAETLDMIGEHVAPGITTAELDRLCNEFIVARGGVSAPLNYRGYPKTSCISLNHVVCHGIPGDRVLREGDIL
;
A
#
# COMPACT_ATOMS: atom_id res chain seq x y z
N MET A 1 -7.51 -20.87 19.56
CA MET A 1 -6.76 -20.18 18.48
C MET A 1 -5.50 -20.99 18.26
N ASN A 2 -5.25 -21.43 17.02
CA ASN A 2 -4.11 -22.30 16.73
C ASN A 2 -2.98 -21.47 16.11
N TYR A 3 -1.79 -21.62 16.68
CA TYR A 3 -0.59 -20.90 16.28
C TYR A 3 0.37 -21.83 15.53
N ILE A 4 1.21 -21.27 14.67
CA ILE A 4 2.26 -21.98 13.93
C ILE A 4 3.49 -21.09 13.84
N ASP A 5 4.70 -21.67 13.90
CA ASP A 5 5.92 -20.94 13.60
C ASP A 5 5.85 -20.40 12.16
N ALA A 6 6.15 -19.12 11.95
CA ALA A 6 6.02 -18.49 10.64
C ALA A 6 6.86 -19.17 9.55
N ARG A 7 7.96 -19.86 9.92
CA ARG A 7 8.85 -20.59 9.01
C ARG A 7 8.26 -21.93 8.55
N GLU A 8 7.35 -22.50 9.34
CA GLU A 8 6.65 -23.76 9.04
C GLU A 8 5.27 -23.51 8.41
N ALA A 9 4.79 -22.27 8.43
CA ALA A 9 3.48 -21.93 7.93
C ALA A 9 3.38 -22.10 6.40
N PRO A 10 2.30 -22.72 5.88
CA PRO A 10 2.11 -22.85 4.44
C PRO A 10 1.95 -21.47 3.78
N LEU A 11 2.27 -21.41 2.48
CA LEU A 11 2.09 -20.20 1.67
C LEU A 11 0.61 -19.77 1.59
N ARG A 12 -0.30 -20.75 1.50
CA ARG A 12 -1.75 -20.49 1.49
C ARG A 12 -2.27 -20.31 2.91
N ASN A 13 -3.16 -19.34 3.09
CA ASN A 13 -3.85 -19.16 4.36
C ASN A 13 -4.69 -20.40 4.70
N ASN A 14 -4.44 -21.00 5.86
CA ASN A 14 -5.12 -22.17 6.39
C ASN A 14 -5.77 -21.90 7.77
N GLY A 15 -5.89 -20.62 8.17
CA GLY A 15 -6.51 -20.22 9.43
C GLY A 15 -5.58 -20.29 10.67
N LEU A 16 -4.34 -20.73 10.52
CA LEU A 16 -3.34 -20.68 11.60
C LEU A 16 -2.73 -19.28 11.72
N ILE A 17 -2.49 -18.84 12.95
CA ILE A 17 -1.84 -17.55 13.22
C ILE A 17 -0.33 -17.76 13.27
N LYS A 18 0.40 -17.06 12.40
CA LYS A 18 1.86 -17.14 12.31
C LYS A 18 2.51 -16.43 13.49
N LEU A 19 3.42 -17.12 14.17
CA LEU A 19 4.31 -16.56 15.19
C LEU A 19 5.65 -16.22 14.53
N HIS A 20 5.95 -14.93 14.44
CA HIS A 20 7.18 -14.43 13.84
C HIS A 20 8.29 -14.28 14.88
N GLY A 21 9.50 -14.73 14.54
CA GLY A 21 10.71 -14.55 15.35
C GLY A 21 11.31 -13.15 15.24
N ALA A 22 12.31 -12.87 16.08
CA ALA A 22 12.97 -11.57 16.16
C ALA A 22 13.62 -11.14 14.83
N GLU A 23 14.09 -12.12 14.03
CA GLU A 23 14.67 -11.92 12.71
C GLU A 23 13.69 -11.32 11.71
N ALA A 24 12.40 -11.68 11.80
CA ALA A 24 11.37 -11.18 10.89
C ALA A 24 11.01 -9.71 11.18
N PHE A 25 11.14 -9.27 12.43
CA PHE A 25 10.75 -7.92 12.83
C PHE A 25 11.61 -6.83 12.21
N ALA A 26 12.89 -7.11 11.89
CA ALA A 26 13.73 -6.15 11.20
C ALA A 26 13.16 -5.81 9.81
N GLY A 27 12.78 -6.83 9.04
CA GLY A 27 12.13 -6.67 7.74
C GLY A 27 10.77 -5.99 7.83
N MET A 28 9.93 -6.38 8.79
CA MET A 28 8.62 -5.74 9.01
C MET A 28 8.74 -4.26 9.37
N ARG A 29 9.71 -3.89 10.23
CA ARG A 29 9.97 -2.49 10.57
C ARG A 29 10.47 -1.69 9.36
N ALA A 30 11.33 -2.27 8.53
CA ALA A 30 11.80 -1.60 7.31
C ALA A 30 10.66 -1.36 6.31
N ALA A 31 9.84 -2.40 6.04
CA ALA A 31 8.69 -2.29 5.16
C ALA A 31 7.63 -1.30 5.69
N GLY A 32 7.31 -1.38 6.98
CA GLY A 32 6.37 -0.45 7.63
C GLY A 32 6.86 0.98 7.62
N ARG A 33 8.16 1.21 7.82
CA ARG A 33 8.77 2.54 7.71
C ARG A 33 8.64 3.11 6.30
N LEU A 34 8.98 2.34 5.27
CA LEU A 34 8.84 2.79 3.88
C LEU A 34 7.38 3.10 3.52
N ALA A 35 6.44 2.29 4.00
CA ALA A 35 5.02 2.54 3.82
C ALA A 35 4.56 3.86 4.47
N ALA A 36 5.00 4.12 5.72
CA ALA A 36 4.71 5.37 6.41
C ALA A 36 5.34 6.59 5.71
N GLU A 37 6.61 6.50 5.34
CA GLU A 37 7.30 7.57 4.61
C GLU A 37 6.65 7.88 3.25
N THR A 38 6.10 6.85 2.57
CA THR A 38 5.34 7.05 1.32
C THR A 38 4.04 7.80 1.58
N LEU A 39 3.34 7.48 2.67
CA LEU A 39 2.10 8.14 3.05
C LEU A 39 2.34 9.61 3.46
N ASP A 40 3.40 9.87 4.23
CA ASP A 40 3.78 11.23 4.61
C ASP A 40 4.14 12.07 3.38
N MET A 41 4.93 11.52 2.46
CA MET A 41 5.31 12.21 1.22
C MET A 41 4.11 12.52 0.34
N ILE A 42 3.22 11.55 0.11
CA ILE A 42 2.09 11.76 -0.82
C ILE A 42 1.12 12.82 -0.29
N GLY A 43 1.01 12.96 1.03
CA GLY A 43 0.18 13.98 1.67
C GLY A 43 0.48 15.40 1.19
N GLU A 44 1.74 15.73 0.89
CA GLU A 44 2.13 17.05 0.38
C GLU A 44 1.66 17.32 -1.06
N HIS A 45 1.31 16.27 -1.80
CA HIS A 45 0.87 16.36 -3.20
C HIS A 45 -0.65 16.29 -3.38
N VAL A 46 -1.40 16.01 -2.32
CA VAL A 46 -2.87 15.98 -2.36
C VAL A 46 -3.40 17.40 -2.45
N ALA A 47 -3.74 17.84 -3.66
CA ALA A 47 -4.27 19.17 -3.94
C ALA A 47 -5.33 19.14 -5.05
N PRO A 48 -6.29 20.07 -5.06
CA PRO A 48 -7.22 20.21 -6.17
C PRO A 48 -6.50 20.36 -7.51
N GLY A 49 -6.99 19.68 -8.54
CA GLY A 49 -6.42 19.71 -9.90
C GLY A 49 -5.45 18.57 -10.22
N ILE A 50 -4.96 17.82 -9.23
CA ILE A 50 -4.14 16.62 -9.48
C ILE A 50 -5.03 15.40 -9.81
N THR A 51 -4.56 14.49 -10.67
CA THR A 51 -5.26 13.22 -10.92
C THR A 51 -4.85 12.16 -9.90
N THR A 52 -5.72 11.20 -9.64
CA THR A 52 -5.35 10.04 -8.82
C THR A 52 -4.25 9.20 -9.47
N ALA A 53 -4.19 9.14 -10.81
CA ALA A 53 -3.08 8.50 -11.54
C ALA A 53 -1.73 9.16 -11.27
N GLU A 54 -1.69 10.50 -11.17
CA GLU A 54 -0.46 11.23 -10.87
C GLU A 54 0.01 10.99 -9.44
N LEU A 55 -0.92 10.96 -8.47
CA LEU A 55 -0.61 10.56 -7.09
C LEU A 55 -0.05 9.13 -7.02
N ASP A 56 -0.63 8.18 -7.75
CA ASP A 56 -0.14 6.79 -7.82
C ASP A 56 1.27 6.71 -8.43
N ARG A 57 1.57 7.53 -9.44
CA ARG A 57 2.90 7.64 -10.06
C ARG A 57 3.93 8.13 -9.05
N LEU A 58 3.63 9.18 -8.30
CA LEU A 58 4.52 9.72 -7.25
C LEU A 58 4.79 8.67 -6.16
N CYS A 59 3.75 7.96 -5.70
CA CYS A 59 3.92 6.82 -4.78
C CYS A 59 4.84 5.75 -5.36
N ASN A 60 4.66 5.38 -6.63
CA ASN A 60 5.47 4.36 -7.29
C ASN A 60 6.94 4.76 -7.34
N GLU A 61 7.23 5.96 -7.81
CA GLU A 61 8.58 6.49 -7.93
C GLU A 61 9.27 6.56 -6.57
N PHE A 62 8.56 7.01 -5.54
CA PHE A 62 9.09 7.08 -4.18
C PHE A 62 9.46 5.70 -3.60
N ILE A 63 8.58 4.71 -3.80
CA ILE A 63 8.78 3.34 -3.33
C ILE A 63 9.95 2.69 -4.08
N VAL A 64 9.98 2.77 -5.41
CA VAL A 64 11.01 2.16 -6.26
C VAL A 64 12.37 2.78 -5.99
N ALA A 65 12.46 4.11 -5.84
CA ALA A 65 13.70 4.81 -5.52
C ALA A 65 14.32 4.37 -4.18
N ARG A 66 13.52 3.79 -3.27
CA ARG A 66 13.96 3.24 -1.97
C ARG A 66 14.12 1.73 -1.96
N GLY A 67 14.10 1.10 -3.15
CA GLY A 67 14.24 -0.35 -3.31
C GLY A 67 13.01 -1.16 -2.86
N GLY A 68 11.87 -0.50 -2.66
CA GLY A 68 10.62 -1.17 -2.35
C GLY A 68 9.92 -1.72 -3.57
N VAL A 69 8.96 -2.61 -3.34
CA VAL A 69 8.03 -3.13 -4.34
C VAL A 69 6.61 -2.88 -3.85
N SER A 70 5.73 -2.43 -4.76
CA SER A 70 4.31 -2.26 -4.44
C SER A 70 3.63 -3.60 -4.19
N ALA A 71 3.04 -3.75 -3.01
CA ALA A 71 2.23 -4.94 -2.69
C ALA A 71 0.89 -5.00 -3.45
N PRO A 72 0.16 -3.88 -3.69
CA PRO A 72 -1.04 -3.90 -4.50
C PRO A 72 -0.81 -4.28 -5.96
N LEU A 73 0.32 -3.89 -6.56
CA LEU A 73 0.56 -4.08 -7.99
C LEU A 73 0.53 -5.58 -8.36
N ASN A 74 -0.36 -5.91 -9.29
CA ASN A 74 -0.66 -7.27 -9.75
C ASN A 74 -1.25 -8.21 -8.68
N TYR A 75 -1.56 -7.73 -7.47
CA TYR A 75 -2.22 -8.54 -6.46
C TYR A 75 -3.64 -8.89 -6.90
N ARG A 76 -3.87 -10.16 -7.24
CA ARG A 76 -5.14 -10.65 -7.82
C ARG A 76 -5.58 -9.85 -9.07
N GLY A 77 -4.62 -9.36 -9.85
CA GLY A 77 -4.87 -8.56 -11.04
C GLY A 77 -5.14 -7.07 -10.77
N TYR A 78 -4.93 -6.57 -9.55
CA TYR A 78 -5.03 -5.14 -9.25
C TYR A 78 -3.95 -4.35 -10.05
N PRO A 79 -4.29 -3.29 -10.79
CA PRO A 79 -3.40 -2.77 -11.84
C PRO A 79 -2.49 -1.60 -11.43
N LYS A 80 -2.58 -1.11 -10.18
CA LYS A 80 -1.92 0.13 -9.73
C LYS A 80 -1.08 -0.06 -8.49
N THR A 81 -0.25 0.94 -8.18
CA THR A 81 0.72 0.90 -7.08
C THR A 81 0.04 1.03 -5.72
N SER A 82 -1.01 1.84 -5.65
CA SER A 82 -1.75 2.22 -4.46
C SER A 82 -3.26 2.24 -4.74
N CYS A 83 -4.05 2.30 -3.68
CA CYS A 83 -5.50 2.46 -3.76
C CYS A 83 -5.86 3.90 -3.37
N ILE A 84 -6.63 4.60 -4.19
CA ILE A 84 -7.09 5.97 -3.90
C ILE A 84 -8.61 6.02 -3.98
N SER A 85 -9.27 6.26 -2.85
CA SER A 85 -10.70 5.98 -2.66
C SER A 85 -11.47 7.26 -2.35
N LEU A 86 -11.88 7.96 -3.41
CA LEU A 86 -12.54 9.26 -3.29
C LEU A 86 -14.01 9.17 -2.84
N ASN A 87 -14.36 9.93 -1.80
CA ASN A 87 -15.72 10.19 -1.33
C ASN A 87 -16.53 8.92 -1.02
N HIS A 88 -17.39 8.49 -1.96
CA HIS A 88 -18.26 7.32 -1.80
C HIS A 88 -17.55 5.99 -2.10
N VAL A 89 -16.31 6.04 -2.60
CA VAL A 89 -15.51 4.83 -2.82
C VAL A 89 -15.00 4.35 -1.47
N VAL A 90 -15.52 3.21 -1.01
CA VAL A 90 -15.22 2.69 0.34
C VAL A 90 -13.76 2.26 0.49
N CYS A 91 -13.26 1.49 -0.48
CA CYS A 91 -11.88 1.02 -0.51
C CYS A 91 -11.51 0.55 -1.92
N HIS A 92 -10.20 0.34 -2.14
CA HIS A 92 -9.65 -0.23 -3.38
C HIS A 92 -9.98 0.58 -4.65
N GLY A 93 -10.22 1.89 -4.54
CA GLY A 93 -10.36 2.75 -5.71
C GLY A 93 -9.11 2.66 -6.60
N ILE A 94 -9.30 2.46 -7.90
CA ILE A 94 -8.21 2.32 -8.87
C ILE A 94 -7.80 3.73 -9.35
N PRO A 95 -6.54 4.15 -9.12
CA PRO A 95 -6.01 5.39 -9.68
C PRO A 95 -6.20 5.51 -11.20
N GLY A 96 -6.62 6.68 -11.66
CA GLY A 96 -6.94 6.95 -13.06
C GLY A 96 -7.11 8.44 -13.34
N ASP A 97 -7.91 8.79 -14.35
CA ASP A 97 -8.06 10.17 -14.85
C ASP A 97 -8.91 11.07 -13.94
N ARG A 98 -9.34 10.58 -12.77
CA ARG A 98 -10.15 11.35 -11.85
C ARG A 98 -9.31 12.45 -11.20
N VAL A 99 -9.72 13.70 -11.43
CA VAL A 99 -9.10 14.91 -10.88
C VAL A 99 -9.70 15.23 -9.52
N LEU A 100 -8.85 15.52 -8.53
CA LEU A 100 -9.25 15.99 -7.20
C LEU A 100 -9.90 17.37 -7.27
N ARG A 101 -10.94 17.57 -6.47
CA ARG A 101 -11.63 18.85 -6.30
C ARG A 101 -11.53 19.33 -4.86
N GLU A 102 -11.61 20.64 -4.69
CA GLU A 102 -11.72 21.24 -3.36
C GLU A 102 -12.91 20.63 -2.61
N GLY A 103 -12.67 20.16 -1.38
CA GLY A 103 -13.66 19.48 -0.54
C GLY A 103 -13.81 17.96 -0.76
N ASP A 104 -13.08 17.35 -1.70
CA ASP A 104 -13.00 15.89 -1.78
C ASP A 104 -12.28 15.29 -0.56
N ILE A 105 -12.69 14.07 -0.17
CA ILE A 105 -12.01 13.24 0.83
C ILE A 105 -11.50 11.95 0.17
N LEU A 106 -10.36 11.43 0.64
CA LEU A 106 -9.69 10.24 0.11
C LEU A 106 -8.93 9.49 1.20
#